data_AF-A0A8T5GK38-F1
#
_entry.id   AF-A0A8T5GK38-F1
#
_cell.length_a   1.000
_cell.length_b   1.000
_cell.length_c   1.000
_cell.angle_alpha   90.00
_cell.angle_beta   90.00
_cell.angle_gamma   90.00
#
_symmetry.space_group_name_H-M   'P 1'
#
loop_
_entity.id
_entity.type
_entity.pdbx_description
1 polymer ?
#
loop_
_entity_poly.entity_id
_entity_poly.type
_entity_poly.pdbx_seq_one_letter_code
_entity_poly.pdbx_strand_id
1 'polypeptide(L)'
;PPNWVKHAATIHGEGVLVTSDEPTALLYEESGWTVERIDLSQREALEGWRVRQTIRMLSTVFEDDAAREVLKTSVPQPIIEWLIENDAMFRCSTFDTGVHAG
;
A
#
# COMPACT_ATOMS: atom_id res chain seq x y z
N PRO A 1 -3.27 1.20 25.54
CA PRO A 1 -3.41 1.28 24.06
C PRO A 1 -4.53 2.26 23.68
N PRO A 2 -4.40 3.08 22.62
CA PRO A 2 -5.55 3.78 22.05
C PRO A 2 -6.62 2.76 21.66
N ASN A 3 -7.90 3.12 21.77
CA ASN A 3 -9.01 2.19 21.53
C ASN A 3 -9.26 2.01 20.02
N TRP A 4 -8.26 1.49 19.31
CA TRP A 4 -8.24 1.33 17.86
C TRP A 4 -9.34 0.40 17.35
N VAL A 5 -9.62 -0.68 18.10
CA VAL A 5 -10.69 -1.62 17.75
C VAL A 5 -12.04 -0.94 17.81
N LYS A 6 -12.34 -0.19 18.89
CA LYS A 6 -13.60 0.57 18.98
C LYS A 6 -13.70 1.65 17.90
N HIS A 7 -12.60 2.32 17.59
CA HIS A 7 -12.58 3.32 16.52
C HIS A 7 -12.93 2.68 15.17
N ALA A 8 -12.27 1.59 14.82
CA ALA A 8 -12.54 0.84 13.59
C ALA A 8 -14.00 0.34 13.55
N ALA A 9 -14.50 -0.23 14.65
CA ALA A 9 -15.88 -0.71 14.76
C ALA A 9 -16.93 0.39 14.55
N THR A 10 -16.64 1.60 15.02
CA THR A 10 -17.56 2.75 14.87
C THR A 10 -17.67 3.20 13.41
N ILE A 11 -16.60 3.07 12.63
CA ILE A 11 -16.54 3.51 11.23
C ILE A 11 -16.96 2.41 10.26
N HIS A 12 -16.59 1.16 10.54
CA HIS A 12 -16.71 0.04 9.61
C HIS A 12 -17.72 -1.04 10.05
N GLY A 13 -18.24 -0.97 11.29
CA GLY A 13 -19.08 -2.02 11.87
C GLY A 13 -18.27 -3.19 12.46
N GLU A 14 -18.97 -4.26 12.84
CA GLU A 14 -18.35 -5.50 13.34
C GLU A 14 -18.12 -6.51 12.21
N GLY A 15 -17.17 -7.43 12.38
CA GLY A 15 -16.85 -8.44 11.38
C GLY A 15 -15.68 -9.35 11.75
N VAL A 16 -14.96 -9.81 10.73
CA VAL A 16 -13.75 -10.64 10.86
C VAL A 16 -12.54 -9.79 10.49
N LEU A 17 -11.52 -9.77 11.35
CA LEU A 17 -10.23 -9.19 10.99
C LEU A 17 -9.40 -10.24 10.24
N VAL A 18 -8.90 -9.91 9.06
CA VAL A 18 -7.90 -10.73 8.35
C VAL A 18 -6.57 -10.00 8.38
N THR A 19 -5.53 -10.60 8.95
CA THR A 19 -4.23 -9.92 9.09
C THR A 19 -3.05 -10.90 9.12
N SER A 20 -1.89 -10.45 8.65
CA SER A 20 -0.60 -11.12 8.85
C SER A 20 0.24 -10.46 9.96
N ASP A 21 -0.25 -9.37 10.54
CA ASP A 21 0.45 -8.59 11.57
C ASP A 21 0.09 -9.09 12.97
N GLU A 22 1.08 -9.66 13.66
CA GLU A 22 0.90 -10.29 14.97
C GLU A 22 0.38 -9.33 16.05
N PRO A 23 0.96 -8.12 16.24
CA PRO A 23 0.45 -7.18 17.23
C PRO A 23 -1.01 -6.76 16.97
N THR A 24 -1.40 -6.56 15.71
CA THR A 24 -2.77 -6.23 15.35
C THR A 24 -3.72 -7.40 15.62
N ALA A 25 -3.31 -8.64 15.30
CA ALA A 25 -4.12 -9.82 15.56
C ALA A 25 -4.44 -9.96 17.06
N LEU A 26 -3.41 -9.90 17.91
CA LEU A 26 -3.56 -9.98 19.37
C LEU A 26 -4.51 -8.90 19.91
N LEU A 27 -4.35 -7.66 19.44
CA LEU A 27 -5.20 -6.54 19.86
C LEU A 27 -6.69 -6.78 19.59
N TYR A 28 -7.02 -7.37 18.44
CA TYR A 28 -8.41 -7.66 18.05
C TYR A 28 -8.96 -8.93 18.72
N GLU A 29 -8.14 -9.98 18.87
CA GLU A 29 -8.48 -11.20 19.63
C GLU A 29 -8.82 -10.87 21.08
N GLU A 30 -8.01 -10.04 21.75
CA GLU A 30 -8.27 -9.55 23.11
C GLU A 30 -9.56 -8.73 23.22
N SER A 31 -9.99 -8.13 22.10
CA SER A 31 -11.25 -7.37 22.01
C SER A 31 -12.45 -8.22 21.60
N GLY A 32 -12.29 -9.55 21.51
CA GLY A 32 -13.36 -10.51 21.22
C GLY A 32 -13.73 -10.66 19.73
N TRP A 33 -12.90 -10.12 18.83
CA TRP A 33 -13.14 -10.28 17.39
C TRP A 33 -12.72 -11.65 16.89
N THR A 34 -13.39 -12.14 15.85
CA THR A 34 -12.87 -13.27 15.07
C THR A 34 -11.71 -12.77 14.21
N VAL A 35 -10.55 -13.44 14.32
CA VAL A 35 -9.34 -13.06 13.58
C VAL A 35 -8.85 -14.23 12.75
N GLU A 36 -8.68 -14.00 11.45
CA GLU A 36 -8.03 -14.92 10.52
C GLU A 36 -6.59 -14.45 10.24
N ARG A 37 -5.63 -15.30 10.60
CA ARG A 37 -4.21 -15.04 10.41
C ARG A 37 -3.77 -15.59 9.06
N ILE A 38 -3.10 -14.79 8.26
CA ILE A 38 -2.66 -15.17 6.91
C ILE A 38 -1.15 -15.03 6.75
N ASP A 39 -0.56 -15.92 5.96
CA ASP A 39 0.83 -15.82 5.56
C ASP A 39 1.01 -14.80 4.44
N LEU A 40 2.12 -14.06 4.51
CA LEU A 40 2.51 -13.17 3.42
C LEU A 40 3.11 -13.97 2.27
N SER A 41 2.74 -13.62 1.05
CA SER A 41 3.28 -14.24 -0.16
C SER A 41 4.09 -13.24 -0.97
N GLN A 42 5.10 -13.74 -1.70
CA GLN A 42 5.90 -12.95 -2.65
C GLN A 42 6.49 -11.66 -2.05
N ARG A 43 6.94 -11.70 -0.79
CA ARG A 43 7.52 -10.54 -0.06
C ARG A 43 8.68 -9.87 -0.80
N GLU A 44 9.43 -10.62 -1.60
CA GLU A 44 10.52 -10.06 -2.40
C GLU A 44 10.03 -9.19 -3.57
N ALA A 45 8.74 -9.23 -3.93
CA ALA A 45 8.16 -8.48 -5.04
C ALA A 45 7.00 -7.57 -4.59
N LEU A 46 6.10 -8.08 -3.74
CA LEU A 46 4.82 -7.46 -3.38
C LEU A 46 4.91 -6.72 -2.03
N GLU A 47 5.87 -5.82 -1.92
CA GLU A 47 5.99 -4.90 -0.79
C GLU A 47 5.86 -3.46 -1.25
N GLY A 48 5.02 -2.68 -0.55
CA GLY A 48 4.74 -1.30 -0.94
C GLY A 48 5.98 -0.41 -1.05
N TRP A 49 7.04 -0.68 -0.28
CA TRP A 49 8.31 0.07 -0.40
C TRP A 49 9.03 -0.23 -1.72
N ARG A 50 9.00 -1.47 -2.22
CA ARG A 50 9.59 -1.87 -3.50
C ARG A 50 8.82 -1.26 -4.67
N VAL A 51 7.48 -1.36 -4.62
CA VAL A 51 6.59 -0.74 -5.61
C VAL A 51 6.86 0.77 -5.68
N ARG A 52 6.96 1.46 -4.54
CA ARG A 52 7.29 2.89 -4.50
C ARG A 52 8.69 3.19 -5.06
N GLN A 53 9.69 2.35 -4.82
CA GLN A 53 11.02 2.54 -5.41
C GLN A 53 10.97 2.47 -6.95
N THR A 54 10.28 1.48 -7.50
CA THR A 54 10.07 1.37 -8.96
C THR A 54 9.32 2.58 -9.52
N ILE A 55 8.25 3.02 -8.85
CA ILE A 55 7.50 4.22 -9.23
C ILE A 55 8.40 5.46 -9.24
N ARG A 56 9.26 5.64 -8.23
CA ARG A 56 10.22 6.75 -8.17
C ARG A 56 11.19 6.73 -9.34
N MET A 57 11.70 5.56 -9.72
CA MET A 57 12.58 5.43 -10.90
C MET A 57 11.84 5.77 -12.19
N LEU A 58 10.58 5.35 -12.35
CA LEU A 58 9.78 5.63 -13.56
C LEU A 58 9.35 7.10 -13.66
N SER A 59 9.26 7.81 -12.53
CA SER A 59 8.88 9.23 -12.50
C SER A 59 9.81 10.16 -13.29
N THR A 60 11.02 9.70 -13.66
CA THR A 60 11.99 10.48 -14.44
C THR A 60 12.04 10.08 -15.92
N VAL A 61 11.35 9.00 -16.31
CA VAL A 61 11.35 8.47 -17.69
C VAL A 61 10.29 9.18 -18.56
N PHE A 62 9.23 9.72 -17.95
CA PHE A 62 8.14 10.45 -18.61
C PHE A 62 7.52 9.70 -19.82
N GLU A 63 7.49 8.38 -19.76
CA GLU A 63 6.93 7.51 -20.80
C GLU A 63 5.89 6.56 -20.17
N ASP A 64 4.62 6.82 -20.45
CA ASP A 64 3.52 6.07 -19.84
C ASP A 64 3.53 4.59 -20.21
N ASP A 65 3.92 4.25 -21.44
CA ASP A 65 3.99 2.86 -21.89
C ASP A 65 5.09 2.09 -21.17
N ALA A 66 6.24 2.72 -20.89
CA ALA A 66 7.28 2.14 -20.06
C ALA A 66 6.77 1.92 -18.62
N ALA A 67 6.01 2.88 -18.08
CA ALA A 67 5.42 2.74 -16.75
C ALA A 67 4.43 1.56 -16.68
N ARG A 68 3.56 1.39 -17.69
CA ARG A 68 2.64 0.25 -17.79
C ARG A 68 3.38 -1.07 -17.86
N GLU A 69 4.38 -1.18 -18.72
CA GLU A 69 5.12 -2.42 -18.94
C GLU A 69 5.91 -2.86 -17.71
N VAL A 70 6.49 -1.93 -16.96
CA VAL A 70 7.26 -2.25 -15.75
C VAL A 70 6.33 -2.54 -14.56
N LEU A 71 5.30 -1.71 -14.34
CA LEU A 71 4.44 -1.81 -13.16
C LEU A 71 3.46 -2.98 -13.21
N LYS A 72 3.06 -3.48 -14.38
CA LYS A 72 2.09 -4.60 -14.51
C LYS A 72 2.51 -5.88 -13.77
N THR A 73 3.80 -6.01 -13.43
CA THR A 73 4.34 -7.13 -12.66
C THR A 73 3.95 -7.13 -11.18
N SER A 74 3.57 -5.97 -10.63
CA SER A 74 3.33 -5.78 -9.18
C SER A 74 2.13 -4.89 -8.85
N VAL A 75 1.54 -4.21 -9.84
CA VAL A 75 0.45 -3.25 -9.67
C VAL A 75 -0.68 -3.58 -10.65
N PRO A 76 -1.95 -3.68 -10.20
CA PRO A 76 -3.08 -3.87 -11.09
C PRO A 76 -3.24 -2.71 -12.09
N GLN A 77 -3.61 -3.03 -13.33
CA GLN A 77 -3.76 -2.04 -14.41
C GLN A 77 -4.61 -0.80 -14.02
N PRO A 78 -5.78 -0.93 -13.37
CA PRO A 78 -6.56 0.25 -12.98
C PRO A 78 -5.82 1.21 -12.05
N ILE A 79 -4.90 0.69 -11.23
CA ILE A 79 -4.07 1.49 -10.33
C ILE A 79 -2.94 2.16 -11.11
N ILE A 80 -2.36 1.49 -12.12
CA ILE A 80 -1.36 2.10 -13.00
C ILE A 80 -1.95 3.30 -13.74
N GLU A 81 -3.14 3.13 -14.33
CA GLU A 81 -3.80 4.24 -15.03
C GLU A 81 -4.10 5.39 -14.06
N TRP A 82 -4.60 5.09 -12.86
CA TRP A 82 -4.81 6.11 -11.83
C TRP A 82 -3.51 6.86 -11.47
N LEU A 83 -2.38 6.16 -11.38
CA LEU A 83 -1.09 6.78 -11.07
C LEU A 83 -0.63 7.76 -12.15
N ILE A 84 -0.86 7.43 -13.42
CA ILE A 84 -0.54 8.27 -14.59
C ILE A 84 -1.47 9.48 -14.62
N GLU A 85 -2.79 9.25 -14.58
CA GLU A 85 -3.82 10.30 -14.69
C GLU A 85 -3.75 11.35 -13.58
N ASN A 86 -3.23 10.98 -12.40
CA ASN A 86 -3.18 11.86 -11.22
C ASN A 86 -1.78 12.40 -10.91
N ASP A 87 -0.84 12.27 -11.86
CA ASP A 87 0.58 12.66 -11.68
C ASP A 87 1.18 12.09 -10.38
N ALA A 88 0.68 10.90 -9.99
CA ALA A 88 0.97 10.34 -8.68
C ALA A 88 2.38 9.75 -8.63
N MET A 89 2.94 9.37 -9.78
CA MET A 89 4.33 8.93 -9.89
C MET A 89 5.31 10.06 -9.58
N PHE A 90 5.05 11.27 -10.12
CA PHE A 90 5.81 12.47 -9.77
C PHE A 90 5.63 12.85 -8.29
N ARG A 91 4.39 12.83 -7.79
CA ARG A 91 4.16 13.04 -6.35
C ARG A 91 4.94 12.04 -5.50
N CYS A 92 5.03 10.78 -5.93
CA CYS A 92 5.79 9.74 -5.23
C CYS A 92 7.29 10.04 -5.12
N SER A 93 7.89 10.71 -6.11
CA SER A 93 9.31 11.07 -6.10
C SER A 93 9.63 12.28 -5.22
N THR A 94 8.63 13.13 -4.95
CA THR A 94 8.82 14.36 -4.14
C THR A 94 8.57 14.19 -2.63
N PHE A 95 8.04 13.05 -2.16
CA PHE A 95 7.59 12.87 -0.76
C PHE A 95 8.68 13.10 0.30
N ASP A 96 9.94 12.73 0.02
CA ASP A 96 11.04 12.86 0.99
C ASP A 96 11.88 14.13 0.80
N THR A 97 11.80 14.78 -0.36
CA THR A 97 12.81 15.76 -0.79
C THR A 97 12.25 17.11 -1.23
N GLY A 98 10.92 17.24 -1.38
CA GLY A 98 10.29 18.43 -1.93
C GLY A 98 10.51 18.60 -3.45
N VAL A 99 9.89 19.63 -4.04
CA VAL A 99 9.86 19.89 -5.51
C VAL A 99 11.21 20.42 -6.06
N HIS A 100 12.19 20.65 -5.20
CA HIS A 100 13.49 21.26 -5.52
C HIS A 100 14.67 20.41 -5.07
N ALA A 101 14.59 19.09 -5.29
CA ALA A 101 15.74 18.21 -5.11
C ALA A 101 16.51 18.10 -6.42
N GLY A 102 17.25 19.16 -6.73
CA GLY A 102 18.30 19.21 -7.74
C GLY A 102 19.62 19.58 -7.09
#